data_AF-A0A924FRV6-F1
#
_entry.id   AF-A0A924FRV6-F1
#
_cell.length_a   1.000
_cell.length_b   1.000
_cell.length_c   1.000
_cell.angle_alpha   90.00
_cell.angle_beta   90.00
_cell.angle_gamma   90.00
#
_symmetry.space_group_name_H-M   'P 1'
#
loop_
_entity.id
_entity.type
_entity.pdbx_description
1 polymer ?
#
loop_
_entity_poly.entity_id
_entity_poly.type
_entity_poly.pdbx_seq_one_letter_code
_entity_poly.pdbx_strand_id
1 'polypeptide(L)' 'GPQFGGYDPVDVARGVAFAGNPQIWLISEKRLYLFGRAETRDAFAAAPATVLNDARKRWVQLQQQLAR' A
#
# COMPACT_ATOMS: atom_id res chain seq x y z
N GLY A 1 3.78 11.63 6.31
CA GLY A 1 4.30 10.75 5.23
C GLY A 1 3.19 9.92 4.62
N PRO A 2 3.46 9.23 3.50
CA PRO A 2 2.53 8.30 2.83
C PRO A 2 2.03 7.19 3.76
N GLN A 3 0.93 6.54 3.40
CA GLN A 3 0.44 5.35 4.11
C GLN A 3 1.38 4.16 3.94
N PHE A 4 1.36 3.22 4.90
CA PHE A 4 2.18 2.01 4.92
C PHE A 4 3.67 2.27 4.73
N GLY A 5 4.19 3.37 5.29
CA GLY A 5 5.60 3.72 5.17
C GLY A 5 6.08 4.02 3.74
N GLY A 6 5.17 4.17 2.78
CA GLY A 6 5.51 4.34 1.35
C GLY A 6 5.56 3.04 0.55
N TYR A 7 5.20 1.89 1.14
CA TYR A 7 5.05 0.63 0.41
C TYR A 7 3.70 0.56 -0.33
N ASP A 8 3.69 -0.17 -1.45
CA ASP A 8 2.52 -0.36 -2.29
C ASP A 8 1.38 -1.08 -1.51
N PRO A 9 0.19 -0.46 -1.37
CA PRO A 9 -0.94 -1.05 -0.64
C PRO A 9 -1.38 -2.42 -1.15
N VAL A 10 -1.28 -2.67 -2.46
CA VAL A 10 -1.68 -3.96 -3.05
C VAL A 10 -0.69 -5.05 -2.68
N ASP A 11 0.60 -4.73 -2.67
CA ASP A 11 1.63 -5.70 -2.25
C ASP A 11 1.65 -5.87 -0.72
N VAL A 12 1.40 -4.81 0.04
CA VAL A 12 1.18 -4.91 1.50
C VAL A 12 -0.02 -5.82 1.81
N ALA A 13 -1.11 -5.72 1.05
CA ALA A 13 -2.26 -6.63 1.15
C ALA A 13 -1.94 -8.09 0.78
N ARG A 14 -0.80 -8.35 0.14
CA ARG A 14 -0.26 -9.70 -0.12
C ARG A 14 0.81 -10.13 0.89
N GLY A 15 1.23 -9.23 1.78
CA GLY A 15 2.30 -9.48 2.75
C GLY A 15 3.70 -9.23 2.19
N VAL A 16 3.83 -8.36 1.20
CA VAL A 16 5.09 -8.01 0.55
C VAL A 16 5.36 -6.52 0.72
N ALA A 17 6.56 -6.16 1.20
CA ALA A 17 7.01 -4.78 1.31
C ALA A 17 7.64 -4.29 -0.01
N PHE A 18 6.82 -4.12 -1.05
CA PHE A 18 7.29 -3.57 -2.32
C PHE A 18 7.25 -2.03 -2.26
N ALA A 19 8.39 -1.38 -2.51
CA ALA A 19 8.50 0.08 -2.42
C ALA A 19 7.60 0.78 -3.45
N GLY A 20 6.84 1.78 -2.99
CA GLY A 20 6.08 2.64 -3.89
C GLY A 20 6.97 3.63 -4.63
N ASN A 21 6.58 3.99 -5.85
CA ASN A 21 7.21 5.04 -6.64
C ASN A 21 6.51 6.38 -6.36
N PRO A 22 7.22 7.44 -5.94
CA PRO A 22 6.61 8.76 -5.71
C PRO A 22 5.93 9.39 -6.94
N GLN A 23 6.23 8.91 -8.15
CA GLN A 23 5.57 9.34 -9.39
C GLN A 23 4.25 8.60 -9.67
N ILE A 24 3.98 7.49 -8.97
CA ILE A 24 2.76 6.69 -9.11
C ILE A 24 2.04 6.71 -7.77
N TRP A 25 1.07 7.61 -7.65
CA TRP A 25 0.37 7.86 -6.40
C TRP A 25 -1.13 8.04 -6.63
N LEU A 26 -1.87 7.90 -5.54
CA LEU A 26 -3.30 8.21 -5.49
C LEU A 26 -3.67 8.69 -4.08
N ILE A 27 -4.60 9.64 -4.01
CA ILE A 27 -5.21 10.06 -2.75
C ILE A 27 -6.57 9.38 -2.64
N SER A 28 -6.80 8.64 -1.55
CA SER A 28 -8.09 8.06 -1.20
C SER A 28 -8.39 8.38 0.25
N GLU A 29 -9.62 8.79 0.57
CA GLU A 29 -10.04 9.15 1.93
C GLU A 29 -9.07 10.14 2.63
N LYS A 30 -8.61 11.17 1.89
CA LYS A 30 -7.65 12.19 2.35
C LYS A 30 -6.26 11.64 2.72
N ARG A 31 -5.91 10.43 2.29
CA ARG A 31 -4.63 9.78 2.57
C ARG A 31 -3.85 9.53 1.27
N LEU A 32 -2.55 9.81 1.28
CA LEU A 32 -1.63 9.55 0.17
C LEU A 32 -1.15 8.09 0.20
N TYR A 33 -1.26 7.43 -0.95
CA TYR A 33 -0.76 6.09 -1.22
C TYR A 33 0.24 6.13 -2.39
N LEU A 34 1.35 5.42 -2.25
CA LEU A 34 2.35 5.25 -3.30
C LEU A 34 2.24 3.83 -3.86
N PHE A 35 2.51 3.67 -5.15
CA PHE A 35 2.40 2.38 -5.85
C PHE A 35 3.70 2.09 -6.58
N GLY A 36 4.12 0.84 -6.56
CA GLY A 36 5.31 0.40 -7.28
C GLY A 36 5.09 0.37 -8.79
N ARG A 37 3.84 0.21 -9.21
CA ARG A 37 3.42 -0.04 -10.59
C ARG A 37 2.07 0.62 -10.88
N ALA A 38 1.81 0.95 -12.15
CA ALA A 38 0.53 1.54 -12.54
C ALA A 38 -0.63 0.55 -12.37
N GLU A 39 -0.37 -0.74 -12.61
CA GLU A 39 -1.35 -1.81 -12.51
C GLU A 39 -1.85 -1.99 -11.06
N THR A 40 -0.97 -1.83 -10.07
CA THR A 40 -1.36 -1.89 -8.65
C THR A 40 -2.11 -0.64 -8.20
N ARG A 41 -1.76 0.54 -8.74
CA ARG A 41 -2.55 1.76 -8.54
C ARG A 41 -3.98 1.58 -9.07
N ASP A 42 -4.12 1.03 -10.26
CA ASP A 42 -5.42 0.85 -10.90
C ASP A 42 -6.25 -0.22 -10.18
N ALA A 43 -5.63 -1.32 -9.76
CA ALA A 43 -6.27 -2.33 -8.91
C ALA A 43 -6.74 -1.74 -7.57
N PHE A 44 -5.95 -0.86 -6.95
CA PHE A 44 -6.35 -0.14 -5.75
C PHE A 44 -7.53 0.79 -6.01
N ALA A 45 -7.49 1.58 -7.08
CA ALA A 45 -8.55 2.52 -7.44
C ALA A 45 -9.90 1.82 -7.70
N ALA A 46 -9.87 0.60 -8.23
CA ALA A 46 -11.07 -0.20 -8.49
C ALA A 46 -11.75 -0.72 -7.21
N ALA A 47 -10.98 -1.01 -6.15
CA ALA A 47 -11.52 -1.54 -4.89
C ALA A 47 -10.77 -1.06 -3.64
N PRO A 48 -10.78 0.26 -3.32
CA PRO A 48 -9.91 0.82 -2.27
C PRO A 48 -10.20 0.21 -0.89
N ALA A 49 -11.48 0.09 -0.51
CA ALA A 49 -11.87 -0.41 0.81
C ALA A 49 -11.40 -1.85 1.06
N THR A 50 -11.51 -2.72 0.07
CA THR A 50 -11.05 -4.12 0.15
C THR A 50 -9.53 -4.18 0.33
N VAL A 51 -8.78 -3.51 -0.55
CA VAL A 51 -7.30 -3.50 -0.47
C VAL A 51 -6.84 -2.92 0.85
N LEU A 52 -7.47 -1.84 1.33
CA LEU A 52 -7.10 -1.21 2.60
C LEU A 52 -7.38 -2.11 3.80
N ASN A 53 -8.49 -2.84 3.82
CA ASN A 53 -8.80 -3.76 4.90
C ASN A 53 -7.75 -4.87 4.99
N ASP A 54 -7.36 -5.46 3.86
CA ASP A 54 -6.36 -6.53 3.84
C ASP A 54 -4.94 -6.01 4.12
N ALA A 55 -4.57 -4.87 3.55
CA ALA A 55 -3.30 -4.21 3.82
C ALA A 55 -3.14 -3.86 5.29
N ARG A 56 -4.17 -3.31 5.95
CA ARG A 56 -4.14 -2.98 7.39
C ARG A 56 -3.89 -4.21 8.26
N LYS A 57 -4.52 -5.35 7.94
CA LYS A 57 -4.32 -6.60 8.69
C LYS A 57 -2.87 -7.09 8.60
N ARG A 58 -2.27 -7.04 7.41
CA ARG A 58 -0.92 -7.54 7.16
C ARG A 58 0.17 -6.56 7.56
N TRP A 59 -0.12 -5.26 7.58
CA TRP A 59 0.85 -4.21 7.87
C TRP A 59 1.51 -4.40 9.24
N VAL A 60 0.75 -4.77 10.27
CA VAL A 60 1.30 -5.01 11.62
C VAL A 60 2.41 -6.06 11.61
N GLN A 61 2.22 -7.16 10.87
CA GLN A 61 3.21 -8.23 10.76
C GLN A 61 4.42 -7.79 9.94
N LEU A 62 4.20 -7.07 8.84
CA LEU A 62 5.29 -6.52 8.02
C LEU A 62 6.16 -5.53 8.80
N GLN A 63 5.56 -4.67 9.62
CA GLN A 63 6.32 -3.73 10.46
C GLN A 63 7.27 -4.46 11.42
N GLN A 64 6.83 -5.58 12.02
CA GLN A 64 7.67 -6.38 12.91
C GLN A 64 8.83 -7.05 12.16
N GLN A 65 8.60 -7.47 10.92
CA GLN A 65 9.65 -8.06 10.08
C GLN A 65 10.68 -7.02 9.63
N LEU A 66 10.25 -5.82 9.29
CA LEU A 66 11.11 -4.72 8.85
C LEU A 66 11.92 -4.06 9.97
N ALA A 67 11.50 -4.24 11.23
CA ALA A 67 12.18 -3.68 12.40
C ALA A 67 13.31 -4.56 12.95
N ARG A 68 13.55 -5.73 12.33
CA ARG A 68 14.67 -6.63 12.63
C ARG A 68 15.85 -6.33 11.73
#